data_AF-A0A1I7RZK7-F1
#
_entry.id   AF-A0A1I7RZK7-F1
#
_cell.length_a   1.000
_cell.length_b   1.000
_cell.length_c   1.000
_cell.angle_alpha   90.00
_cell.angle_beta   90.00
_cell.angle_gamma   90.00
#
_symmetry.space_group_name_H-M   'P 1'
#
loop_
_entity.id
_entity.type
_entity.pdbx_description
1 polymer ?
#
loop_
_entity_poly.entity_id
_entity_poly.type
_entity_poly.pdbx_seq_one_letter_code
_entity_poly.pdbx_strand_id
1 'polypeptide(L)'
;MLQRAGIRVLRCSNCRFIRHSTALPAGKPKDVVEKESKTKKDKISATRLEWEQKIADFLSTELKKEHKRYSNEKKRKRIEHIVICHIRDEKLVPLLGFLARLTQSKEVIDGSADYGEIFTSALKHVSHFLSTKSSDFEFLRSQEAIPFFHNLFEVLPGIPLTSNDVTGAVAFCLAKLDEVKILPEEVKEQRERVVPGIQRRLTMVTTSHLPKQNRIFFNDPEFDIIKEYIQRGFDRIPREEPEESIKYGNCPLAESLNAPCSEEEYQGNPFITQSWTKQELKQRIRELLLREQNYCIAVENFARNSIERPMEVLLKEWQWKEAIQNTFEVMRGKVSQVNVTLFINGLNPEKVSERLFEVMNVALCTGQKVLAIPELETALAHSILDLAHSEFTSNVLKNSSEIFAEVFEEFLRYFERDSELPRTYSLREWWHKSAAKARVDPNFHVPLGGVSKASTEELGSFLLSVVMNSCFVPPNKLRRSDTMTDLIQWQETYHFASGKYQKMWQNASLSN
;
A
#
# COMPACT_ATOMS: atom_id res chain seq x y z
N MET A 1 -11.99 -34.35 3.47
CA MET A 1 -11.59 -35.39 2.50
C MET A 1 -10.08 -35.49 2.29
N LEU A 2 -9.32 -34.40 2.06
CA LEU A 2 -7.85 -34.45 1.88
C LEU A 2 -7.06 -34.91 3.13
N GLN A 3 -7.61 -34.73 4.34
CA GLN A 3 -7.01 -35.26 5.58
C GLN A 3 -7.07 -36.79 5.70
N ARG A 4 -7.98 -37.48 4.98
CA ARG A 4 -8.07 -38.95 5.02
C ARG A 4 -6.99 -39.64 4.17
N ALA A 5 -6.22 -38.89 3.39
CA ALA A 5 -5.12 -39.39 2.56
C ALA A 5 -3.72 -39.10 3.13
N GLY A 6 -3.61 -38.55 4.35
CA GLY A 6 -2.31 -38.26 4.99
C GLY A 6 -1.51 -37.12 4.36
N ILE A 7 -2.07 -36.38 3.39
CA ILE A 7 -1.41 -35.21 2.79
C ILE A 7 -1.61 -34.00 3.69
N ARG A 8 -0.55 -33.62 4.42
CA ARG A 8 -0.50 -32.32 5.13
C ARG A 8 -0.25 -31.21 4.11
N VAL A 9 -1.27 -30.43 3.79
CA VAL A 9 -1.11 -29.15 3.10
C VAL A 9 -0.64 -28.13 4.15
N LEU A 10 0.67 -27.92 4.24
CA LEU A 10 1.23 -26.82 5.01
C LEU A 10 1.10 -25.54 4.17
N ARG A 11 0.20 -24.64 4.57
CA ARG A 11 0.27 -23.24 4.13
C ARG A 11 1.48 -22.61 4.82
N CYS A 12 2.54 -22.40 4.07
CA CYS A 12 3.66 -21.56 4.50
C CYS A 12 3.59 -20.25 3.72
N SER A 13 3.43 -19.14 4.44
CA SER A 13 3.43 -17.79 3.90
C SER A 13 4.82 -17.30 3.45
N ASN A 14 5.90 -18.12 3.58
CA ASN A 14 7.27 -17.65 3.33
C ASN A 14 8.33 -18.74 3.00
N CYS A 15 8.06 -19.73 2.14
CA CYS A 15 9.08 -20.74 1.79
C CYS A 15 9.62 -20.67 0.36
N ARG A 16 10.92 -20.33 0.25
CA ARG A 16 11.81 -20.71 -0.86
C ARG A 16 11.87 -22.24 -0.96
N PHE A 17 11.71 -22.76 -2.17
CA PHE A 17 11.72 -24.18 -2.54
C PHE A 17 12.86 -24.99 -1.89
N ILE A 18 12.50 -26.11 -1.23
CA ILE A 18 13.41 -27.20 -0.89
C ILE A 18 13.07 -28.38 -1.82
N ARG A 19 14.00 -28.77 -2.69
CA ARG A 19 13.94 -30.06 -3.39
C ARG A 19 14.26 -31.15 -2.38
N HIS A 20 13.27 -31.94 -1.96
CA HIS A 20 13.53 -33.21 -1.31
C HIS A 20 13.55 -34.32 -2.36
N SER A 21 14.76 -34.76 -2.70
CA SER A 21 15.01 -36.12 -3.19
C SER A 21 14.98 -37.04 -1.98
N THR A 22 14.03 -37.96 -1.92
CA THR A 22 14.07 -39.09 -1.00
C THR A 22 14.15 -40.38 -1.81
N ALA A 23 15.39 -40.83 -2.04
CA ALA A 23 15.65 -42.23 -2.29
C ALA A 23 15.35 -43.01 -1.00
N LEU A 24 14.43 -43.97 -1.06
CA LEU A 24 14.16 -44.91 0.02
C LEU A 24 15.19 -46.06 -0.04
N PRO A 25 15.74 -46.53 1.09
CA PRO A 25 16.64 -47.69 1.11
C PRO A 25 15.85 -48.99 0.92
N ALA A 26 16.36 -49.85 0.02
CA ALA A 26 15.84 -51.17 -0.28
C ALA A 26 16.13 -52.17 0.87
N GLY A 27 15.08 -52.58 1.58
CA GLY A 27 15.09 -53.77 2.44
C GLY A 27 14.54 -54.98 1.67
N LYS A 28 15.25 -56.11 1.72
CA LYS A 28 14.94 -57.37 1.00
C LYS A 28 13.59 -57.99 1.41
N PRO A 29 12.89 -58.70 0.50
CA PRO A 29 11.59 -59.32 0.77
C PRO A 29 11.73 -60.65 1.50
N LYS A 30 10.79 -60.96 2.39
CA LYS A 30 10.49 -62.34 2.81
C LYS A 30 9.20 -62.78 2.14
N ASP A 31 9.30 -63.90 1.44
CA ASP A 31 8.23 -64.56 0.69
C ASP A 31 7.09 -65.02 1.59
N VAL A 32 5.86 -64.63 1.25
CA VAL A 32 4.64 -65.42 1.51
C VAL A 32 3.72 -65.31 0.29
N VAL A 33 3.82 -66.34 -0.55
CA VAL A 33 2.83 -66.99 -1.43
C VAL A 33 1.61 -66.15 -1.88
N GLU A 34 1.61 -65.80 -3.18
CA GLU A 34 0.44 -65.35 -3.95
C GLU A 34 -0.62 -66.46 -4.09
N LYS A 35 -1.90 -66.09 -4.02
CA LYS A 35 -2.82 -66.15 -5.17
C LYS A 35 -4.15 -65.47 -4.84
N GLU A 36 -4.74 -64.88 -5.89
CA GLU A 36 -6.01 -64.12 -5.93
C GLU A 36 -5.97 -62.64 -5.51
N SER A 37 -5.68 -61.74 -6.46
CA SER A 37 -6.23 -60.36 -6.53
C SER A 37 -5.59 -59.44 -7.59
N LYS A 38 -4.85 -59.95 -8.60
CA LYS A 38 -4.18 -59.11 -9.61
C LYS A 38 -5.14 -58.10 -10.27
N THR A 39 -6.37 -58.49 -10.61
CA THR A 39 -7.38 -57.61 -11.23
C THR A 39 -7.97 -56.51 -10.35
N LYS A 40 -7.99 -56.65 -9.00
CA LYS A 40 -8.45 -55.58 -8.09
C LYS A 40 -7.31 -54.63 -7.70
N LYS A 41 -6.09 -55.14 -7.53
CA LYS A 41 -4.90 -54.31 -7.27
C LYS A 41 -4.56 -53.40 -8.45
N ASP A 42 -4.70 -53.90 -9.68
CA ASP A 42 -4.43 -53.12 -10.90
C ASP A 42 -5.50 -52.04 -11.16
N LYS A 43 -6.76 -52.28 -10.78
CA LYS A 43 -7.80 -51.24 -10.81
C LYS A 43 -7.56 -50.16 -9.74
N ILE A 44 -7.22 -50.55 -8.51
CA ILE A 44 -6.94 -49.60 -7.42
C ILE A 44 -5.68 -48.77 -7.72
N SER A 45 -4.65 -49.36 -8.33
CA SER A 45 -3.45 -48.64 -8.75
C SER A 45 -3.73 -47.69 -9.92
N ALA A 46 -4.55 -48.08 -10.89
CA ALA A 46 -4.97 -47.21 -12.00
C ALA A 46 -5.83 -46.02 -11.52
N THR A 47 -6.80 -46.26 -10.62
CA THR A 47 -7.61 -45.17 -10.05
C THR A 47 -6.74 -44.23 -9.21
N ARG A 48 -5.78 -44.75 -8.44
CA ARG A 48 -4.81 -43.93 -7.71
C ARG A 48 -3.94 -43.08 -8.63
N LEU A 49 -3.44 -43.66 -9.72
CA LEU A 49 -2.65 -42.94 -10.73
C LEU A 49 -3.47 -41.80 -11.36
N GLU A 50 -4.74 -42.05 -11.67
CA GLU A 50 -5.67 -41.04 -12.20
C GLU A 50 -5.93 -39.90 -11.19
N TRP A 51 -6.06 -40.22 -9.90
CA TRP A 51 -6.17 -39.22 -8.84
C TRP A 51 -4.90 -38.40 -8.66
N GLU A 52 -3.73 -39.04 -8.68
CA GLU A 52 -2.43 -38.38 -8.61
C GLU A 52 -2.24 -37.44 -9.81
N GLN A 53 -2.63 -37.87 -11.02
CA GLN A 53 -2.63 -37.04 -12.22
C GLN A 53 -3.56 -35.83 -12.09
N LYS A 54 -4.82 -36.03 -11.66
CA LYS A 54 -5.79 -34.94 -11.46
C LYS A 54 -5.34 -33.92 -10.42
N ILE A 55 -4.73 -34.38 -9.32
CA ILE A 55 -4.17 -33.49 -8.29
C ILE A 55 -2.96 -32.74 -8.83
N ALA A 56 -2.07 -33.40 -9.58
CA ALA A 56 -0.92 -32.77 -10.20
C ALA A 56 -1.36 -31.69 -11.21
N ASP A 57 -2.37 -31.96 -12.03
CA ASP A 57 -2.93 -31.01 -12.99
C ASP A 57 -3.61 -29.83 -12.30
N PHE A 58 -4.36 -30.10 -11.22
CA PHE A 58 -4.95 -29.05 -10.39
C PHE A 58 -3.88 -28.16 -9.76
N LEU A 59 -2.86 -28.74 -9.11
CA LEU A 59 -1.75 -28.00 -8.49
C LEU A 59 -0.92 -27.23 -9.52
N SER A 60 -0.69 -27.79 -10.71
CA SER A 60 -0.01 -27.10 -11.82
C SER A 60 -0.82 -25.90 -12.31
N THR A 61 -2.13 -26.06 -12.41
CA THR A 61 -3.05 -24.98 -12.80
C THR A 61 -3.10 -23.88 -11.73
N GLU A 62 -3.19 -24.26 -10.46
CA GLU A 62 -3.19 -23.32 -9.34
C GLU A 62 -1.86 -22.58 -9.23
N LEU A 63 -0.73 -23.27 -9.39
CA LEU A 63 0.60 -22.66 -9.43
C LEU A 63 0.73 -21.65 -10.57
N LYS A 64 0.24 -21.98 -11.77
CA LYS A 64 0.23 -21.05 -12.92
C LYS A 64 -0.65 -19.82 -12.64
N LYS A 65 -1.81 -20.00 -12.01
CA LYS A 65 -2.69 -18.90 -11.60
C LYS A 65 -2.02 -18.02 -10.55
N GLU A 66 -1.40 -18.60 -9.53
CA GLU A 66 -0.69 -17.89 -8.48
C GLU A 66 0.54 -17.13 -9.02
N HIS A 67 1.32 -17.73 -9.92
CA HIS A 67 2.41 -17.00 -10.59
C HIS A 67 1.90 -15.81 -11.40
N LYS A 68 0.76 -15.96 -12.10
CA LYS A 68 0.13 -14.85 -12.82
C LYS A 68 -0.35 -13.76 -11.86
N ARG A 69 -1.00 -14.14 -10.74
CA ARG A 69 -1.43 -13.20 -9.69
C ARG A 69 -0.26 -12.42 -9.12
N TYR A 70 0.79 -13.10 -8.68
CA TYR A 70 2.00 -12.48 -8.13
C TYR A 70 2.69 -11.55 -9.15
N SER A 71 2.79 -11.97 -10.42
CA SER A 71 3.36 -11.14 -11.48
C SER A 71 2.53 -9.86 -11.71
N ASN A 72 1.21 -9.98 -11.72
CA ASN A 72 0.30 -8.84 -11.89
C ASN A 72 0.37 -7.89 -10.68
N GLU A 73 0.41 -8.43 -9.46
CA GLU A 73 0.56 -7.65 -8.24
C GLU A 73 1.88 -6.87 -8.24
N LYS A 74 3.01 -7.53 -8.57
CA LYS A 74 4.31 -6.87 -8.67
C LYS A 74 4.30 -5.74 -9.71
N LYS A 75 3.64 -5.96 -10.84
CA LYS A 75 3.48 -4.94 -11.89
C LYS A 75 2.64 -3.77 -11.39
N ARG A 76 1.49 -4.05 -10.77
CA ARG A 76 0.60 -3.04 -10.18
C ARG A 76 1.35 -2.18 -9.17
N LYS A 77 2.04 -2.79 -8.22
CA LYS A 77 2.84 -2.07 -7.20
C LYS A 77 3.89 -1.15 -7.83
N ARG A 78 4.53 -1.57 -8.92
CA ARG A 78 5.45 -0.69 -9.67
C ARG A 78 4.74 0.50 -10.32
N ILE A 79 3.54 0.31 -10.84
CA ILE A 79 2.73 1.40 -11.42
C ILE A 79 2.32 2.38 -10.31
N GLU A 80 1.82 1.87 -9.18
CA GLU A 80 1.45 2.65 -8.00
C GLU A 80 2.62 3.55 -7.56
N HIS A 81 3.83 2.99 -7.48
CA HIS A 81 5.04 3.74 -7.14
C HIS A 81 5.34 4.91 -8.09
N ILE A 82 5.27 4.68 -9.39
CA ILE A 82 5.55 5.72 -10.39
C ILE A 82 4.56 6.89 -10.23
N VAL A 83 3.29 6.56 -9.98
CA VAL A 83 2.22 7.54 -9.79
C VAL A 83 2.42 8.34 -8.50
N ILE A 84 2.75 7.68 -7.38
CA ILE A 84 3.10 8.35 -6.11
C ILE A 84 4.20 9.39 -6.34
N CYS A 85 5.32 8.99 -6.96
CA CYS A 85 6.45 9.88 -7.15
C CYS A 85 6.10 11.09 -8.04
N HIS A 86 5.34 10.88 -9.12
CA HIS A 86 4.97 11.98 -10.00
C HIS A 86 3.96 12.95 -9.37
N ILE A 87 3.00 12.46 -8.59
CA ILE A 87 2.03 13.32 -7.89
C ILE A 87 2.71 14.05 -6.73
N ARG A 88 3.58 13.39 -5.96
CA ARG A 88 4.37 14.03 -4.90
C ARG A 88 5.23 15.17 -5.44
N ASP A 89 5.91 14.94 -6.56
CA ASP A 89 6.82 15.91 -7.18
C ASP A 89 6.09 16.93 -8.10
N GLU A 90 4.76 16.91 -8.18
CA GLU A 90 3.95 17.74 -9.10
C GLU A 90 4.35 17.63 -10.59
N LYS A 91 4.89 16.48 -11.01
CA LYS A 91 5.35 16.21 -12.39
C LYS A 91 4.22 15.70 -13.27
N LEU A 92 3.33 16.61 -13.69
CA LEU A 92 2.10 16.26 -14.40
C LEU A 92 2.30 15.77 -15.84
N VAL A 93 3.21 16.36 -16.62
CA VAL A 93 3.43 15.92 -18.01
C VAL A 93 3.96 14.48 -18.08
N PRO A 94 4.98 14.08 -17.29
CA PRO A 94 5.41 12.69 -17.19
C PRO A 94 4.32 11.75 -16.65
N LEU A 95 3.52 12.20 -15.68
CA LEU A 95 2.39 11.43 -15.15
C LEU A 95 1.38 11.11 -16.24
N LEU A 96 0.91 12.12 -16.97
CA LEU A 96 -0.07 11.95 -18.04
C LEU A 96 0.49 11.08 -19.17
N GLY A 97 1.74 11.28 -19.58
CA GLY A 97 2.38 10.43 -20.59
C GLY A 97 2.55 8.97 -20.13
N PHE A 98 2.76 8.74 -18.83
CA PHE A 98 2.75 7.39 -18.26
C PHE A 98 1.34 6.78 -18.26
N LEU A 99 0.33 7.53 -17.87
CA LEU A 99 -1.07 7.08 -17.87
C LEU A 99 -1.58 6.80 -19.28
N ALA A 100 -1.17 7.56 -20.29
CA ALA A 100 -1.55 7.34 -21.69
C ALA A 100 -1.07 5.96 -22.18
N ARG A 101 0.16 5.58 -21.82
CA ARG A 101 0.67 4.23 -22.09
C ARG A 101 -0.07 3.16 -21.28
N LEU A 102 -0.49 3.47 -20.07
CA LEU A 102 -1.23 2.53 -19.22
C LEU A 102 -2.63 2.25 -19.78
N THR A 103 -3.35 3.28 -20.21
CA THR A 103 -4.70 3.13 -20.79
C THR A 103 -4.70 2.35 -22.11
N GLN A 104 -3.61 2.42 -22.87
CA GLN A 104 -3.41 1.61 -24.08
C GLN A 104 -2.99 0.16 -23.79
N SER A 105 -2.74 -0.20 -22.53
CA SER A 105 -2.35 -1.56 -22.17
C SER A 105 -3.54 -2.52 -22.26
N LYS A 106 -3.28 -3.73 -22.76
CA LYS A 106 -4.28 -4.80 -22.89
C LYS A 106 -5.01 -5.10 -21.57
N GLU A 107 -4.34 -4.94 -20.43
CA GLU A 107 -4.94 -5.20 -19.12
C GLU A 107 -6.07 -4.25 -18.76
N VAL A 108 -5.92 -2.97 -19.11
CA VAL A 108 -6.96 -1.93 -18.93
C VAL A 108 -8.09 -2.14 -19.92
N ILE A 109 -7.74 -2.41 -21.18
CA ILE A 109 -8.71 -2.65 -22.26
C ILE A 109 -9.59 -3.86 -21.96
N ASP A 110 -8.99 -4.95 -21.48
CA ASP A 110 -9.71 -6.19 -21.15
C ASP A 110 -10.42 -6.13 -19.78
N GLY A 111 -10.30 -5.03 -19.04
CA GLY A 111 -10.85 -4.88 -17.68
C GLY A 111 -10.29 -5.87 -16.66
N SER A 112 -9.14 -6.48 -16.96
CA SER A 112 -8.57 -7.59 -16.18
C SER A 112 -7.80 -7.16 -14.92
N ALA A 113 -7.55 -5.85 -14.78
CA ALA A 113 -6.87 -5.25 -13.65
C ALA A 113 -7.61 -3.98 -13.20
N ASP A 114 -7.86 -3.88 -11.91
CA ASP A 114 -8.45 -2.68 -11.31
C ASP A 114 -7.35 -1.65 -11.03
N TYR A 115 -7.41 -0.51 -11.73
CA TYR A 115 -6.54 0.64 -11.56
C TYR A 115 -7.34 1.89 -11.14
N GLY A 116 -8.53 1.71 -10.56
CA GLY A 116 -9.44 2.81 -10.23
C GLY A 116 -8.83 3.87 -9.31
N GLU A 117 -8.14 3.44 -8.25
CA GLU A 117 -7.43 4.36 -7.33
C GLU A 117 -6.34 5.18 -8.02
N ILE A 118 -5.63 4.58 -8.98
CA ILE A 118 -4.56 5.23 -9.75
C ILE A 118 -5.14 6.35 -10.61
N PHE A 119 -6.19 6.03 -11.38
CA PHE A 119 -6.84 7.02 -12.23
C PHE A 119 -7.53 8.12 -11.41
N THR A 120 -8.21 7.76 -10.33
CA THR A 120 -8.87 8.73 -9.43
C THR A 120 -7.86 9.71 -8.85
N SER A 121 -6.77 9.22 -8.25
CA SER A 121 -5.75 10.06 -7.61
C SER A 121 -5.06 10.99 -8.63
N ALA A 122 -4.71 10.46 -9.80
CA ALA A 122 -4.04 11.24 -10.83
C ALA A 122 -4.96 12.31 -11.45
N LEU A 123 -6.20 11.95 -11.82
CA LEU A 123 -7.14 12.90 -12.40
C LEU A 123 -7.57 13.97 -11.40
N LYS A 124 -7.74 13.63 -10.12
CA LYS A 124 -8.00 14.64 -9.09
C LYS A 124 -6.88 15.68 -9.06
N HIS A 125 -5.64 15.22 -9.03
CA HIS A 125 -4.48 16.11 -9.01
C HIS A 125 -4.38 16.97 -10.29
N VAL A 126 -4.63 16.38 -11.46
CA VAL A 126 -4.73 17.10 -12.75
C VAL A 126 -5.84 18.14 -12.73
N SER A 127 -7.00 17.83 -12.15
CA SER A 127 -8.15 18.73 -12.06
C SER A 127 -7.87 19.94 -11.16
N HIS A 128 -7.15 19.75 -10.05
CA HIS A 128 -6.69 20.86 -9.20
C HIS A 128 -5.67 21.74 -9.91
N PHE A 129 -4.75 21.14 -10.67
CA PHE A 129 -3.82 21.90 -11.49
C PHE A 129 -4.55 22.72 -12.56
N LEU A 130 -5.51 22.12 -13.26
CA LEU A 130 -6.37 22.82 -14.22
C LEU A 130 -7.13 23.97 -13.56
N SER A 131 -7.67 23.77 -12.36
CA SER A 131 -8.37 24.83 -11.60
C SER A 131 -7.46 26.03 -11.35
N THR A 132 -6.19 25.78 -11.02
CA THR A 132 -5.17 26.81 -10.75
C THR A 132 -4.67 27.50 -12.02
N LYS A 133 -4.57 26.76 -13.13
CA LYS A 133 -3.98 27.21 -14.40
C LYS A 133 -4.99 27.62 -15.47
N SER A 134 -6.29 27.44 -15.23
CA SER A 134 -7.39 27.73 -16.18
C SER A 134 -7.38 29.17 -16.71
N SER A 135 -6.86 30.11 -15.92
CA SER A 135 -6.77 31.53 -16.23
C SER A 135 -5.32 32.03 -16.34
N ASP A 136 -4.32 31.14 -16.25
CA ASP A 136 -2.91 31.48 -16.34
C ASP A 136 -2.45 31.52 -17.81
N PHE A 137 -2.49 32.72 -18.41
CA PHE A 137 -2.10 32.90 -19.80
C PHE A 137 -0.63 32.60 -20.09
N GLU A 138 0.26 32.69 -19.11
CA GLU A 138 1.68 32.37 -19.29
C GLU A 138 1.85 30.86 -19.47
N PHE A 139 1.23 30.06 -18.58
CA PHE A 139 1.22 28.62 -18.73
C PHE A 139 0.53 28.18 -20.03
N LEU A 140 -0.67 28.69 -20.32
CA LEU A 140 -1.46 28.25 -21.48
C LEU A 140 -0.80 28.55 -22.83
N ARG A 141 0.14 29.50 -22.89
CA ARG A 141 0.96 29.81 -24.08
C ARG A 141 2.35 29.19 -24.05
N SER A 142 2.71 28.53 -22.95
CA SER A 142 4.02 27.89 -22.80
C SER A 142 4.12 26.64 -23.69
N GLN A 143 5.36 26.29 -24.03
CA GLN A 143 5.67 25.02 -24.71
C GLN A 143 5.32 23.79 -23.85
N GLU A 144 5.14 23.96 -22.53
CA GLU A 144 4.77 22.88 -21.62
C GLU A 144 3.27 22.55 -21.64
N ALA A 145 2.42 23.51 -22.02
CA ALA A 145 0.97 23.29 -22.12
C ALA A 145 0.60 22.30 -23.23
N ILE A 146 1.29 22.35 -24.37
CA ILE A 146 1.04 21.46 -25.52
C ILE A 146 1.15 19.98 -25.10
N PRO A 147 2.30 19.47 -24.59
CA PRO A 147 2.42 18.08 -24.19
C PRO A 147 1.53 17.73 -22.99
N PHE A 148 1.21 18.68 -22.11
CA PHE A 148 0.24 18.46 -21.03
C PHE A 148 -1.15 18.13 -21.58
N PHE A 149 -1.72 18.99 -22.43
CA PHE A 149 -3.05 18.78 -22.98
C PHE A 149 -3.10 17.60 -23.96
N HIS A 150 -2.06 17.42 -24.78
CA HIS A 150 -1.94 16.26 -25.66
C HIS A 150 -2.04 14.95 -24.87
N ASN A 151 -1.21 14.78 -23.82
CA ASN A 151 -1.23 13.58 -23.00
C ASN A 151 -2.56 13.43 -22.24
N LEU A 152 -3.17 14.53 -21.79
CA LEU A 152 -4.49 14.49 -21.16
C LEU A 152 -5.55 13.92 -22.13
N PHE A 153 -5.55 14.38 -23.38
CA PHE A 153 -6.49 13.90 -24.41
C PHE A 153 -6.20 12.48 -24.88
N GLU A 154 -4.98 11.95 -24.69
CA GLU A 154 -4.70 10.52 -24.89
C GLU A 154 -5.16 9.65 -23.71
N VAL A 155 -5.07 10.15 -22.49
CA VAL A 155 -5.47 9.43 -21.27
C VAL A 155 -6.99 9.29 -21.18
N LEU A 156 -7.70 10.41 -21.33
CA LEU A 156 -9.13 10.54 -21.08
C LEU A 156 -10.00 9.48 -21.81
N PRO A 157 -9.81 9.18 -23.11
CA PRO A 157 -10.59 8.17 -23.82
C PRO A 157 -10.39 6.74 -23.31
N GLY A 158 -9.22 6.43 -22.76
CA GLY A 158 -8.84 5.07 -22.38
C GLY A 158 -9.10 4.72 -20.92
N ILE A 159 -9.62 5.67 -20.11
CA ILE A 159 -9.94 5.41 -18.71
C ILE A 159 -11.19 4.52 -18.59
N PRO A 160 -11.13 3.42 -17.83
CA PRO A 160 -12.29 2.58 -17.54
C PRO A 160 -13.18 3.23 -16.46
N LEU A 161 -14.43 3.52 -16.78
CA LEU A 161 -15.42 4.10 -15.84
C LEU A 161 -16.05 2.99 -14.99
N THR A 162 -15.23 2.28 -14.21
CA THR A 162 -15.64 1.07 -13.46
C THR A 162 -16.10 1.35 -12.03
N SER A 163 -15.75 2.51 -11.45
CA SER A 163 -16.12 2.89 -10.09
C SER A 163 -16.68 4.30 -9.99
N ASN A 164 -17.40 4.57 -8.90
CA ASN A 164 -17.94 5.90 -8.58
C ASN A 164 -16.83 6.96 -8.50
N ASP A 165 -15.71 6.62 -7.87
CA ASP A 165 -14.56 7.51 -7.71
C ASP A 165 -13.91 7.89 -9.05
N VAL A 166 -13.69 6.92 -9.95
CA VAL A 166 -13.12 7.19 -11.28
C VAL A 166 -14.08 8.02 -12.12
N THR A 167 -15.38 7.69 -12.04
CA THR A 167 -16.43 8.42 -12.76
C THR A 167 -16.50 9.88 -12.29
N GLY A 168 -16.46 10.11 -10.97
CA GLY A 168 -16.38 11.44 -10.37
C GLY A 168 -15.11 12.18 -10.79
N ALA A 169 -13.95 11.51 -10.80
CA ALA A 169 -12.68 12.11 -11.20
C ALA A 169 -12.66 12.57 -12.66
N VAL A 170 -13.24 11.77 -13.57
CA VAL A 170 -13.39 12.13 -14.99
C VAL A 170 -14.35 13.31 -15.14
N ALA A 171 -15.51 13.27 -14.49
CA ALA A 171 -16.48 14.37 -14.52
C ALA A 171 -15.87 15.69 -14.00
N PHE A 172 -15.14 15.63 -12.88
CA PHE A 172 -14.46 16.79 -12.31
C PHE A 172 -13.37 17.33 -13.24
N CYS A 173 -12.57 16.45 -13.84
CA CYS A 173 -11.53 16.85 -14.80
C CYS A 173 -12.13 17.53 -16.04
N LEU A 174 -13.25 17.02 -16.56
CA LEU A 174 -13.94 17.62 -17.70
C LEU A 174 -14.56 18.98 -17.33
N ALA A 175 -15.17 19.10 -16.16
CA ALA A 175 -15.69 20.39 -15.68
C ALA A 175 -14.58 21.45 -15.59
N LYS A 176 -13.40 21.09 -15.08
CA LYS A 176 -12.23 21.98 -14.99
C LYS A 176 -11.56 22.25 -16.32
N LEU A 177 -11.64 21.31 -17.26
CA LEU A 177 -11.20 21.54 -18.63
C LEU A 177 -12.11 22.54 -19.36
N ASP A 178 -13.42 22.52 -19.09
CA ASP A 178 -14.36 23.47 -19.71
C ASP A 178 -14.17 24.91 -19.21
N GLU A 179 -13.57 25.10 -18.03
CA GLU A 179 -13.13 26.41 -17.52
C GLU A 179 -11.90 26.98 -18.26
N VAL A 180 -11.14 26.15 -19.00
CA VAL A 180 -9.95 26.59 -19.75
C VAL A 180 -10.36 27.43 -20.97
N LYS A 181 -10.10 28.74 -20.89
CA LYS A 181 -10.55 29.73 -21.89
C LYS A 181 -9.76 29.69 -23.20
N ILE A 182 -8.46 29.44 -23.13
CA ILE A 182 -7.57 29.42 -24.30
C ILE A 182 -6.75 28.14 -24.26
N LEU A 183 -6.77 27.40 -25.37
CA LEU A 183 -5.94 26.23 -25.60
C LEU A 183 -4.95 26.53 -26.73
N PRO A 184 -3.75 25.92 -26.70
CA PRO A 184 -2.85 25.91 -27.86
C PRO A 184 -3.56 25.38 -29.11
N GLU A 185 -3.30 25.98 -30.27
CA GLU A 185 -3.98 25.62 -31.52
C GLU A 185 -3.78 24.14 -31.88
N GLU A 186 -2.60 23.61 -31.57
CA GLU A 186 -2.17 22.24 -31.85
C GLU A 186 -3.04 21.18 -31.17
N VAL A 187 -3.72 21.51 -30.07
CA VAL A 187 -4.53 20.56 -29.28
C VAL A 187 -6.03 20.85 -29.36
N LYS A 188 -6.47 21.90 -30.04
CA LYS A 188 -7.90 22.23 -30.16
C LYS A 188 -8.69 21.17 -30.92
N GLU A 189 -8.16 20.71 -32.06
CA GLU A 189 -8.80 19.64 -32.84
C GLU A 189 -8.92 18.34 -32.02
N GLN A 190 -7.89 18.03 -31.22
CA GLN A 190 -7.92 16.87 -30.32
C GLN A 190 -9.02 17.00 -29.26
N ARG A 191 -9.19 18.19 -28.65
CA ARG A 191 -10.28 18.44 -27.70
C ARG A 191 -11.64 18.19 -28.34
N GLU A 192 -11.89 18.77 -29.50
CA GLU A 192 -13.17 18.66 -30.22
C GLU A 192 -13.50 17.22 -30.60
N ARG A 193 -12.47 16.41 -30.89
CA ARG A 193 -12.63 14.98 -31.16
C ARG A 193 -12.87 14.15 -29.90
N VAL A 194 -12.14 14.42 -28.82
CA VAL A 194 -12.07 13.57 -27.63
C VAL A 194 -13.18 13.85 -26.63
N VAL A 195 -13.39 15.12 -26.27
CA VAL A 195 -14.30 15.51 -25.17
C VAL A 195 -15.73 15.02 -25.39
N PRO A 196 -16.36 15.19 -26.58
CA PRO A 196 -17.72 14.72 -26.81
C PRO A 196 -17.88 13.21 -26.65
N GLY A 197 -16.85 12.43 -27.04
CA GLY A 197 -16.87 10.97 -26.91
C GLY A 197 -16.92 10.52 -25.45
N ILE A 198 -16.20 11.23 -24.58
CA ILE A 198 -16.11 10.90 -23.15
C ILE A 198 -17.34 11.39 -22.41
N GLN A 199 -17.84 12.58 -22.74
CA GLN A 199 -19.12 13.08 -22.23
C GLN A 199 -20.23 12.05 -22.50
N ARG A 200 -20.32 11.50 -23.73
CA ARG A 200 -21.29 10.43 -24.03
C ARG A 200 -21.10 9.18 -23.18
N ARG A 201 -19.86 8.73 -22.96
CA ARG A 201 -19.58 7.58 -22.08
C ARG A 201 -19.97 7.86 -20.63
N LEU A 202 -19.67 9.05 -20.13
CA LEU A 202 -20.05 9.50 -18.79
C LEU A 202 -21.57 9.51 -18.64
N THR A 203 -22.29 10.08 -19.62
CA THR A 203 -23.75 10.05 -19.68
C THR A 203 -24.29 8.63 -19.68
N MET A 204 -23.73 7.71 -20.47
CA MET A 204 -24.19 6.30 -20.48
C MET A 204 -24.06 5.63 -19.10
N VAL A 205 -22.95 5.84 -18.41
CA VAL A 205 -22.70 5.23 -17.08
C VAL A 205 -23.58 5.87 -16.00
N THR A 206 -23.87 7.17 -16.11
CA THR A 206 -24.61 7.93 -15.09
C THR A 206 -26.10 8.12 -15.43
N THR A 207 -26.61 7.40 -16.44
CA THR A 207 -28.01 7.54 -16.91
C THR A 207 -29.03 7.20 -15.83
N SER A 208 -28.75 6.18 -15.01
CA SER A 208 -29.64 5.74 -13.94
C SER A 208 -29.31 6.39 -12.60
N HIS A 209 -28.01 6.52 -12.29
CA HIS A 209 -27.55 6.96 -10.98
C HIS A 209 -26.40 7.95 -11.04
N LEU A 210 -26.40 8.89 -10.10
CA LEU A 210 -25.23 9.72 -9.82
C LEU A 210 -24.18 8.88 -9.08
N PRO A 211 -22.88 9.09 -9.35
CA PRO A 211 -21.84 8.42 -8.58
C PRO A 211 -21.97 8.80 -7.11
N LYS A 212 -21.83 7.83 -6.19
CA LYS A 212 -21.83 8.13 -4.74
C LYS A 212 -20.64 9.04 -4.40
N GLN A 213 -20.88 10.05 -3.57
CA GLN A 213 -19.79 10.90 -3.07
C GLN A 213 -18.88 10.08 -2.16
N ASN A 214 -17.57 10.20 -2.39
CA ASN A 214 -16.55 9.78 -1.46
C ASN A 214 -15.81 11.04 -0.97
N ARG A 215 -16.13 11.52 0.24
CA ARG A 215 -15.58 12.76 0.81
C ARG A 215 -14.06 12.74 0.96
N ILE A 216 -13.45 11.56 0.97
CA ILE A 216 -11.99 11.42 1.01
C ILE A 216 -11.35 11.88 -0.31
N PHE A 217 -11.96 11.54 -1.44
CA PHE A 217 -11.50 11.98 -2.76
C PHE A 217 -12.10 13.32 -3.19
N PHE A 218 -13.36 13.60 -2.90
CA PHE A 218 -14.01 14.85 -3.35
C PHE A 218 -14.75 15.51 -2.19
N ASN A 219 -14.29 16.69 -1.78
CA ASN A 219 -15.01 17.48 -0.78
C ASN A 219 -16.39 17.92 -1.32
N ASP A 220 -17.24 18.47 -0.45
CA ASP A 220 -18.61 18.85 -0.84
C ASP A 220 -18.63 19.84 -2.02
N PRO A 221 -17.85 20.95 -2.04
CA PRO A 221 -17.79 21.84 -3.19
C PRO A 221 -17.33 21.16 -4.50
N GLU A 222 -16.35 20.27 -4.44
CA GLU A 222 -15.87 19.51 -5.61
C GLU A 222 -16.95 18.57 -6.13
N PHE A 223 -17.68 17.93 -5.22
CA PHE A 223 -18.74 17.02 -5.59
C PHE A 223 -19.98 17.74 -6.14
N ASP A 224 -20.27 18.96 -5.68
CA ASP A 224 -21.30 19.81 -6.28
C ASP A 224 -20.98 20.15 -7.74
N ILE A 225 -19.70 20.45 -8.06
CA ILE A 225 -19.24 20.65 -9.45
C ILE A 225 -19.44 19.39 -10.28
N ILE A 226 -19.09 18.21 -9.74
CA ILE A 226 -19.29 16.92 -10.40
C ILE A 226 -20.78 16.70 -10.70
N LYS A 227 -21.63 16.92 -9.70
CA LYS A 227 -23.08 16.75 -9.81
C LYS A 227 -23.68 17.69 -10.84
N GLU A 228 -23.31 18.97 -10.81
CA GLU A 228 -23.77 19.96 -11.79
C GLU A 228 -23.32 19.58 -13.21
N TYR A 229 -22.06 19.17 -13.38
CA TYR A 229 -21.52 18.78 -14.67
C TYR A 229 -22.28 17.60 -15.27
N ILE A 230 -22.51 16.55 -14.47
CA ILE A 230 -23.25 15.36 -14.91
C ILE A 230 -24.70 15.76 -15.23
N GLN A 231 -25.36 16.54 -14.37
CA GLN A 231 -26.74 16.96 -14.55
C GLN A 231 -26.98 17.83 -15.79
N ARG A 232 -26.02 18.67 -16.20
CA ARG A 232 -26.11 19.45 -17.45
C ARG A 232 -26.28 18.55 -18.69
N GLY A 233 -25.81 17.30 -18.62
CA GLY A 233 -25.94 16.31 -19.69
C GLY A 233 -27.27 15.56 -19.73
N PHE A 234 -28.20 15.79 -18.78
CA PHE A 234 -29.45 15.05 -18.68
C PHE A 234 -30.69 15.93 -18.51
N ASP A 235 -31.78 15.55 -19.17
CA ASP A 235 -33.11 16.14 -18.97
C ASP A 235 -33.79 15.67 -17.66
N ARG A 236 -33.25 14.62 -17.01
CA ARG A 236 -33.77 14.05 -15.76
C ARG A 236 -32.67 13.90 -14.73
N ILE A 237 -32.99 14.26 -13.48
CA ILE A 237 -32.08 14.14 -12.34
C ILE A 237 -31.84 12.64 -12.06
N PRO A 238 -30.60 12.13 -12.20
CA PRO A 238 -30.32 10.73 -11.89
C PRO A 238 -30.53 10.47 -10.39
N ARG A 239 -30.97 9.26 -10.04
CA ARG A 239 -31.26 8.92 -8.63
C ARG A 239 -29.97 8.61 -7.89
N GLU A 240 -29.93 8.86 -6.60
CA GLU A 240 -28.87 8.31 -5.76
C GLU A 240 -28.96 6.77 -5.78
N GLU A 241 -27.81 6.10 -5.87
CA GLU A 241 -27.75 4.64 -5.78
C GLU A 241 -28.30 4.18 -4.41
N PRO A 242 -29.06 3.07 -4.37
CA PRO A 242 -29.55 2.53 -3.11
C PRO A 242 -28.39 2.16 -2.16
N GLU A 243 -28.65 2.24 -0.85
CA GLU A 243 -27.74 1.72 0.16
C GLU A 243 -27.59 0.20 -0.02
N GLU A 244 -26.34 -0.29 -0.05
CA GLU A 244 -26.09 -1.72 -0.08
C GLU A 244 -26.46 -2.33 1.28
N SER A 245 -27.13 -3.49 1.24
CA SER A 245 -27.43 -4.23 2.46
C SER A 245 -26.13 -4.79 3.06
N ILE A 246 -25.76 -4.29 4.24
CA ILE A 246 -24.56 -4.73 5.00
C ILE A 246 -24.80 -6.08 5.72
N LYS A 247 -26.06 -6.53 5.74
CA LYS A 247 -26.48 -7.79 6.37
C LYS A 247 -25.89 -9.00 5.66
N TYR A 248 -25.77 -10.10 6.40
CA TYR A 248 -25.46 -11.39 5.78
C TYR A 248 -26.51 -11.67 4.71
N GLY A 249 -26.09 -12.04 3.49
CA GLY A 249 -27.03 -12.30 2.38
C GLY A 249 -27.98 -13.46 2.68
N ASN A 250 -28.56 -14.07 1.64
CA ASN A 250 -29.45 -15.24 1.78
C ASN A 250 -28.68 -16.51 2.20
N CYS A 251 -28.10 -16.50 3.39
CA CYS A 251 -27.43 -17.62 4.05
C CYS A 251 -28.30 -18.09 5.21
N PRO A 252 -28.95 -19.26 5.11
CA PRO A 252 -29.85 -19.76 6.16
C PRO A 252 -29.21 -19.86 7.55
N LEU A 253 -27.89 -20.08 7.61
CA LEU A 253 -27.15 -20.16 8.87
C LEU A 253 -26.92 -18.80 9.55
N ALA A 254 -27.04 -17.70 8.80
CA ALA A 254 -26.83 -16.34 9.30
C ALA A 254 -28.12 -15.51 9.33
N GLU A 255 -29.26 -16.08 8.96
CA GLU A 255 -30.54 -15.38 8.87
C GLU A 255 -30.99 -14.82 10.23
N SER A 256 -30.76 -15.56 11.31
CA SER A 256 -31.04 -15.10 12.68
C SER A 256 -30.12 -13.95 13.13
N LEU A 257 -28.92 -13.83 12.56
CA LEU A 257 -27.97 -12.76 12.87
C LEU A 257 -28.33 -11.43 12.18
N ASN A 258 -29.22 -11.47 11.19
CA ASN A 258 -29.68 -10.29 10.47
C ASN A 258 -30.80 -9.55 11.21
N ALA A 259 -31.45 -10.16 12.19
CA ALA A 259 -32.49 -9.54 12.98
C ALA A 259 -31.89 -8.83 14.20
N PRO A 260 -32.42 -7.66 14.61
CA PRO A 260 -32.07 -7.05 15.90
C PRO A 260 -32.32 -8.04 17.04
N CYS A 261 -31.43 -8.08 18.02
CA CYS A 261 -31.63 -8.88 19.22
C CYS A 261 -32.80 -8.32 20.02
N SER A 262 -33.62 -9.17 20.65
CA SER A 262 -34.70 -8.70 21.52
C SER A 262 -34.14 -8.12 22.84
N GLU A 263 -34.88 -7.28 23.54
CA GLU A 263 -34.42 -6.75 24.85
C GLU A 263 -34.28 -7.87 25.89
N GLU A 264 -35.11 -8.90 25.81
CA GLU A 264 -35.13 -10.04 26.73
C GLU A 264 -33.89 -10.94 26.56
N GLU A 265 -33.41 -11.10 25.33
CA GLU A 265 -32.24 -11.94 25.01
C GLU A 265 -30.91 -11.17 25.11
N TYR A 266 -30.98 -9.85 25.23
CA TYR A 266 -29.79 -8.99 25.19
C TYR A 266 -29.01 -9.03 26.51
N GLN A 267 -27.84 -9.67 26.48
CA GLN A 267 -26.96 -9.86 27.65
C GLN A 267 -26.04 -8.65 27.94
N GLY A 268 -26.28 -7.51 27.28
CA GLY A 268 -25.43 -6.32 27.37
C GLY A 268 -24.35 -6.26 26.30
N ASN A 269 -23.78 -5.07 26.10
CA ASN A 269 -22.72 -4.84 25.13
C ASN A 269 -21.35 -5.23 25.74
N PRO A 270 -20.65 -6.24 25.20
CA PRO A 270 -19.35 -6.67 25.71
C PRO A 270 -18.25 -5.62 25.49
N PHE A 271 -18.50 -4.60 24.67
CA PHE A 271 -17.55 -3.55 24.36
C PHE A 271 -17.75 -2.28 25.21
N ILE A 272 -18.73 -2.23 26.12
CA ILE A 272 -18.90 -1.06 27.01
C ILE A 272 -17.62 -0.85 27.83
N THR A 273 -17.05 0.35 27.70
CA THR A 273 -15.91 0.76 28.51
C THR A 273 -16.41 1.19 29.87
N GLN A 274 -16.31 0.31 30.87
CA GLN A 274 -16.81 0.61 32.23
C GLN A 274 -16.13 1.84 32.86
N SER A 275 -14.88 2.11 32.46
CA SER A 275 -14.00 3.12 33.07
C SER A 275 -13.78 4.38 32.23
N TRP A 276 -14.20 4.42 30.96
CA TRP A 276 -13.85 5.52 30.05
C TRP A 276 -15.08 6.21 29.48
N THR A 277 -15.02 7.53 29.50
CA THR A 277 -15.97 8.43 28.84
C THR A 277 -15.67 8.54 27.35
N LYS A 278 -16.66 9.02 26.56
CA LYS A 278 -16.48 9.30 25.13
C LYS A 278 -15.28 10.22 24.86
N GLN A 279 -15.08 11.25 25.69
CA GLN A 279 -13.99 12.21 25.52
C GLN A 279 -12.63 11.57 25.79
N GLU A 280 -12.52 10.70 26.80
CA GLU A 280 -11.30 9.94 27.06
C GLU A 280 -10.99 8.96 25.93
N LEU A 281 -11.99 8.30 25.36
CA LEU A 281 -11.82 7.44 24.18
C LEU A 281 -11.33 8.22 22.98
N LYS A 282 -11.92 9.39 22.69
CA LYS A 282 -11.45 10.29 21.63
C LYS A 282 -9.99 10.69 21.82
N GLN A 283 -9.63 11.09 23.04
CA GLN A 283 -8.26 11.49 23.36
C GLN A 283 -7.26 10.34 23.18
N ARG A 284 -7.60 9.14 23.67
CA ARG A 284 -6.76 7.95 23.51
C ARG A 284 -6.59 7.52 22.06
N ILE A 285 -7.64 7.63 21.24
CA ILE A 285 -7.55 7.34 19.81
C ILE A 285 -6.63 8.35 19.12
N ARG A 286 -6.72 9.65 19.44
CA ARG A 286 -5.79 10.65 18.90
C ARG A 286 -4.35 10.34 19.30
N GLU A 287 -4.11 9.98 20.55
CA GLU A 287 -2.79 9.56 21.03
C GLU A 287 -2.28 8.30 20.32
N LEU A 288 -3.15 7.31 20.07
CA LEU A 288 -2.81 6.11 19.32
C LEU A 288 -2.45 6.46 17.86
N LEU A 289 -3.26 7.26 17.18
CA LEU A 289 -2.99 7.68 15.79
C LEU A 289 -1.68 8.46 15.69
N LEU A 290 -1.39 9.36 16.63
CA LEU A 290 -0.10 10.07 16.70
C LEU A 290 1.07 9.12 16.96
N ARG A 291 0.87 8.06 17.75
CA ARG A 291 1.89 7.02 17.97
C ARG A 291 2.11 6.16 16.74
N GLU A 292 1.05 5.78 16.03
CA GLU A 292 1.11 4.98 14.80
C GLU A 292 1.77 5.73 13.63
N GLN A 293 1.79 7.07 13.67
CA GLN A 293 2.56 7.88 12.70
C GLN A 293 4.08 7.79 12.92
N ASN A 294 4.54 7.38 14.10
CA ASN A 294 5.96 7.20 14.36
C ASN A 294 6.45 5.87 13.80
N TYR A 295 7.65 5.86 13.21
CA TYR A 295 8.27 4.64 12.69
C TYR A 295 8.51 3.59 13.80
N CYS A 296 8.74 4.06 15.03
CA CYS A 296 8.92 3.19 16.19
C CYS A 296 8.21 3.73 17.42
N ILE A 297 7.90 2.83 18.35
CA ILE A 297 7.39 3.16 19.68
C ILE A 297 8.55 2.98 20.66
N ALA A 298 9.06 4.08 21.19
CA ALA A 298 10.10 4.05 22.22
C ALA A 298 9.50 3.60 23.56
N VAL A 299 10.12 2.60 24.19
CA VAL A 299 9.73 2.10 25.51
C VAL A 299 10.94 2.17 26.42
N GLU A 300 10.75 2.70 27.63
CA GLU A 300 11.82 2.78 28.62
C GLU A 300 12.20 1.38 29.12
N ASN A 301 13.50 1.09 29.11
CA ASN A 301 14.02 -0.17 29.65
C ASN A 301 14.18 -0.09 31.18
N PHE A 302 13.09 -0.36 31.90
CA PHE A 302 13.07 -0.38 33.37
C PHE A 302 13.93 -1.49 33.99
N ALA A 303 14.37 -2.48 33.20
CA ALA A 303 15.21 -3.59 33.66
C ALA A 303 16.72 -3.31 33.50
N ARG A 304 17.10 -2.13 32.99
CA ARG A 304 18.51 -1.78 32.78
C ARG A 304 19.21 -1.52 34.12
N ASN A 305 20.20 -2.34 34.42
CA ASN A 305 21.10 -2.16 35.57
C ASN A 305 22.52 -1.69 35.17
N SER A 306 22.76 -1.43 33.88
CA SER A 306 24.08 -1.02 33.38
C SER A 306 24.31 0.49 33.52
N ILE A 307 25.49 0.84 34.06
CA ILE A 307 26.02 2.21 34.14
C ILE A 307 26.69 2.69 32.84
N GLU A 308 26.82 1.80 31.85
CA GLU A 308 27.41 2.16 30.56
C GLU A 308 26.55 3.21 29.84
N ARG A 309 27.16 3.98 28.93
CA ARG A 309 26.40 4.95 28.14
C ARG A 309 25.44 4.23 27.18
N PRO A 310 24.17 4.65 27.08
CA PRO A 310 23.23 4.11 26.09
C PRO A 310 23.73 4.34 24.66
N MET A 311 23.45 3.39 23.77
CA MET A 311 23.83 3.50 22.35
C MET A 311 23.17 4.73 21.70
N GLU A 312 21.91 5.00 22.03
CA GLU A 312 21.11 6.13 21.55
C GLU A 312 21.81 7.48 21.83
N VAL A 313 22.52 7.59 22.95
CA VAL A 313 23.29 8.79 23.32
C VAL A 313 24.58 8.86 22.49
N LEU A 314 25.27 7.73 22.33
CA LEU A 314 26.50 7.66 21.53
C LEU A 314 26.26 8.01 20.07
N LEU A 315 25.19 7.50 19.45
CA LEU A 315 24.85 7.80 18.05
C LEU A 315 24.62 9.30 17.81
N LYS A 316 24.03 10.00 18.78
CA LYS A 316 23.87 11.47 18.75
C LYS A 316 25.20 12.19 18.93
N GLU A 317 26.03 11.76 19.89
CA GLU A 317 27.39 12.33 20.07
C GLU A 317 28.27 12.17 18.82
N TRP A 318 28.07 11.08 18.06
CA TRP A 318 28.80 10.81 16.82
C TRP A 318 28.26 11.55 15.60
N GLN A 319 27.18 12.33 15.76
CA GLN A 319 26.58 13.13 14.69
C GLN A 319 26.22 12.29 13.45
N TRP A 320 25.72 11.07 13.68
CA TRP A 320 25.38 10.16 12.58
C TRP A 320 24.23 10.70 11.72
N LYS A 321 23.28 11.44 12.29
CA LYS A 321 22.20 12.07 11.52
C LYS A 321 22.77 13.05 10.48
N GLU A 322 23.66 13.95 10.90
CA GLU A 322 24.30 14.94 10.03
C GLU A 322 25.20 14.27 8.99
N ALA A 323 25.95 13.23 9.39
CA ALA A 323 26.77 12.45 8.47
C ALA A 323 25.93 11.74 7.40
N ILE A 324 24.81 11.12 7.79
CA ILE A 324 23.87 10.47 6.87
C ILE A 324 23.32 11.50 5.87
N GLN A 325 22.91 12.68 6.35
CA GLN A 325 22.37 13.73 5.49
C GLN A 325 23.37 14.15 4.41
N ASN A 326 24.61 14.49 4.81
CA ASN A 326 25.66 14.91 3.89
C ASN A 326 25.98 13.82 2.85
N THR A 327 26.11 12.57 3.30
CA THR A 327 26.38 11.44 2.40
C THR A 327 25.21 11.19 1.45
N PHE A 328 23.96 11.28 1.92
CA PHE A 328 22.77 11.15 1.09
C PHE A 328 22.73 12.20 -0.01
N GLU A 329 22.99 13.47 0.31
CA GLU A 329 23.01 14.56 -0.68
C GLU A 329 24.05 14.32 -1.78
N VAL A 330 25.27 13.92 -1.39
CA VAL A 330 26.35 13.62 -2.33
C VAL A 330 26.02 12.40 -3.21
N MET A 331 25.49 11.33 -2.61
CA MET A 331 25.20 10.09 -3.34
C MET A 331 23.98 10.23 -4.23
N ARG A 332 22.96 10.99 -3.80
CA ARG A 332 21.74 11.26 -4.57
C ARG A 332 22.05 11.87 -5.95
N GLY A 333 23.00 12.81 -6.03
CA GLY A 333 23.42 13.42 -7.29
C GLY A 333 24.14 12.46 -8.25
N LYS A 334 24.56 11.28 -7.79
CA LYS A 334 25.34 10.29 -8.55
C LYS A 334 24.52 9.07 -8.97
N VAL A 335 23.26 8.96 -8.54
CA VAL A 335 22.42 7.80 -8.84
C VAL A 335 22.00 7.79 -10.31
N SER A 336 22.40 6.74 -11.03
CA SER A 336 22.02 6.50 -12.42
C SER A 336 20.76 5.63 -12.58
N GLN A 337 20.36 4.92 -11.53
CA GLN A 337 19.21 4.01 -11.54
C GLN A 337 17.89 4.79 -11.51
N VAL A 338 17.20 4.83 -12.66
CA VAL A 338 15.96 5.61 -12.85
C VAL A 338 14.93 5.39 -11.74
N ASN A 339 14.70 4.13 -11.32
CA ASN A 339 13.72 3.83 -10.27
C ASN A 339 14.09 4.48 -8.92
N VAL A 340 15.36 4.39 -8.51
CA VAL A 340 15.84 4.97 -7.25
C VAL A 340 15.86 6.50 -7.34
N THR A 341 16.32 7.04 -8.47
CA THR A 341 16.33 8.48 -8.76
C THR A 341 14.94 9.10 -8.63
N LEU A 342 13.89 8.43 -9.11
CA LEU A 342 12.50 8.89 -8.96
C LEU A 342 12.07 9.01 -7.49
N PHE A 343 12.52 8.12 -6.61
CA PHE A 343 12.19 8.18 -5.20
C PHE A 343 12.91 9.29 -4.47
N ILE A 344 14.24 9.34 -4.61
CA ILE A 344 15.09 10.18 -3.76
C ILE A 344 15.11 11.66 -4.19
N ASN A 345 14.79 11.96 -5.45
CA ASN A 345 14.88 13.33 -5.97
C ASN A 345 13.79 14.29 -5.48
N GLY A 346 12.66 13.79 -5.00
CA GLY A 346 11.63 14.64 -4.40
C GLY A 346 11.78 14.83 -2.90
N LEU A 347 12.61 14.03 -2.23
CA LEU A 347 12.63 13.95 -0.77
C LEU A 347 13.53 15.00 -0.14
N ASN A 348 13.10 15.50 1.03
CA ASN A 348 13.90 16.37 1.88
C ASN A 348 15.04 15.54 2.54
N PRO A 349 16.32 15.89 2.30
CA PRO A 349 17.47 15.20 2.90
C PRO A 349 17.44 15.12 4.44
N GLU A 350 16.91 16.13 5.11
CA GLU A 350 16.79 16.17 6.57
C GLU A 350 15.80 15.11 7.07
N LYS A 351 14.61 15.03 6.48
CA LYS A 351 13.63 13.99 6.84
C LYS A 351 14.14 12.58 6.53
N VAL A 352 14.89 12.44 5.43
CA VAL A 352 15.52 11.16 5.07
C VAL A 352 16.55 10.77 6.12
N SER A 353 17.43 11.70 6.54
CA SER A 353 18.45 11.41 7.54
C SER A 353 17.85 11.06 8.90
N GLU A 354 16.76 11.70 9.30
CA GLU A 354 15.99 11.35 10.49
C GLU A 354 15.49 9.91 10.45
N ARG A 355 14.82 9.51 9.37
CA ARG A 355 14.29 8.15 9.22
C ARG A 355 15.40 7.10 9.19
N LEU A 356 16.48 7.34 8.45
CA LEU A 356 17.60 6.40 8.41
C LEU A 356 18.30 6.29 9.78
N PHE A 357 18.44 7.41 10.49
CA PHE A 357 18.98 7.42 11.85
C PHE A 357 18.10 6.63 12.82
N GLU A 358 16.77 6.77 12.75
CA GLU A 358 15.82 5.97 13.53
C GLU A 358 15.98 4.46 13.27
N VAL A 359 16.07 4.05 12.00
CA VAL A 359 16.30 2.64 11.64
C VAL A 359 17.60 2.13 12.24
N MET A 360 18.69 2.89 12.13
CA MET A 360 19.99 2.50 12.68
C MET A 360 19.99 2.45 14.20
N ASN A 361 19.30 3.38 14.84
CA ASN A 361 19.12 3.37 16.28
C ASN A 361 18.39 2.10 16.74
N VAL A 362 17.28 1.76 16.09
CA VAL A 362 16.54 0.52 16.38
C VAL A 362 17.42 -0.70 16.15
N ALA A 363 18.07 -0.81 14.98
CA ALA A 363 18.89 -1.95 14.61
C ALA A 363 20.00 -2.20 15.64
N LEU A 364 20.70 -1.15 16.08
CA LEU A 364 21.76 -1.25 17.08
C LEU A 364 21.26 -1.49 18.51
N CYS A 365 20.09 -0.95 18.87
CA CYS A 365 19.51 -1.12 20.20
C CYS A 365 18.90 -2.51 20.43
N THR A 366 18.73 -3.33 19.39
CA THR A 366 18.32 -4.74 19.55
C THR A 366 19.37 -5.61 20.25
N GLY A 367 20.59 -5.10 20.49
CA GLY A 367 21.65 -5.82 21.19
C GLY A 367 22.24 -7.00 20.41
N GLN A 368 21.88 -7.13 19.12
CA GLN A 368 22.45 -8.15 18.26
C GLN A 368 23.86 -7.75 17.85
N LYS A 369 24.83 -8.67 18.03
CA LYS A 369 26.20 -8.47 17.55
C LYS A 369 26.29 -8.39 16.02
N VAL A 370 25.25 -8.87 15.34
CA VAL A 370 25.22 -9.05 13.90
C VAL A 370 23.83 -8.75 13.35
N LEU A 371 23.77 -7.98 12.26
CA LEU A 371 22.53 -7.61 11.58
C LEU A 371 22.45 -8.26 10.20
N ALA A 372 21.33 -8.91 9.89
CA ALA A 372 21.10 -9.49 8.58
C ALA A 372 20.92 -8.37 7.53
N ILE A 373 21.75 -8.38 6.48
CA ILE A 373 21.72 -7.34 5.43
C ILE A 373 20.33 -7.21 4.80
N PRO A 374 19.64 -8.30 4.41
CA PRO A 374 18.34 -8.17 3.76
C PRO A 374 17.26 -7.55 4.67
N GLU A 375 17.36 -7.78 5.98
CA GLU A 375 16.43 -7.20 6.95
C GLU A 375 16.68 -5.70 7.11
N LEU A 376 17.94 -5.30 7.20
CA LEU A 376 18.33 -3.89 7.26
C LEU A 376 17.98 -3.14 5.96
N GLU A 377 18.28 -3.70 4.79
CA GLU A 377 17.90 -3.12 3.49
C GLU A 377 16.39 -2.89 3.40
N THR A 378 15.59 -3.88 3.84
CA THR A 378 14.13 -3.79 3.86
C THR A 378 13.65 -2.70 4.83
N ALA A 379 14.22 -2.63 6.03
CA ALA A 379 13.86 -1.64 7.04
C ALA A 379 14.18 -0.21 6.58
N LEU A 380 15.37 0.00 5.99
CA LEU A 380 15.78 1.29 5.41
C LEU A 380 14.89 1.69 4.23
N ALA A 381 14.57 0.75 3.33
CA ALA A 381 13.71 1.05 2.20
C ALA A 381 12.29 1.44 2.65
N HIS A 382 11.68 0.66 3.55
CA HIS A 382 10.31 0.92 4.02
C HIS A 382 10.20 2.28 4.72
N SER A 383 11.15 2.67 5.57
CA SER A 383 11.08 3.97 6.26
C SER A 383 11.06 5.17 5.30
N ILE A 384 11.72 5.05 4.15
CA ILE A 384 11.73 6.08 3.10
C ILE A 384 10.51 6.00 2.18
N LEU A 385 10.01 4.80 1.90
CA LEU A 385 8.80 4.60 1.12
C LEU A 385 7.55 5.08 1.87
N ASP A 386 7.47 4.83 3.17
CA ASP A 386 6.40 5.31 4.04
C ASP A 386 6.42 6.84 4.12
N LEU A 387 7.61 7.45 4.17
CA LEU A 387 7.78 8.90 4.09
C LEU A 387 7.24 9.46 2.76
N ALA A 388 7.62 8.85 1.63
CA ALA A 388 7.14 9.28 0.31
C ALA A 388 5.63 9.11 0.15
N HIS A 389 5.06 8.02 0.68
CA HIS A 389 3.63 7.77 0.68
C HIS A 389 2.86 8.74 1.60
N SER A 390 3.42 9.08 2.76
CA SER A 390 2.86 10.10 3.65
C SER A 390 2.81 11.48 2.99
N GLU A 391 3.86 11.87 2.27
CA GLU A 391 3.85 13.15 1.52
C GLU A 391 2.82 13.12 0.39
N PHE A 392 2.76 12.02 -0.38
CA PHE A 392 1.72 11.82 -1.41
C PHE A 392 0.30 11.90 -0.85
N THR A 393 0.02 11.18 0.24
CA THR A 393 -1.32 11.14 0.85
C THR A 393 -1.72 12.52 1.39
N SER A 394 -0.79 13.29 1.95
CA SER A 394 -1.05 14.67 2.37
C SER A 394 -1.47 15.57 1.19
N ASN A 395 -0.90 15.35 0.00
CA ASN A 395 -1.25 16.11 -1.21
C ASN A 395 -2.61 15.71 -1.80
N VAL A 396 -2.93 14.41 -1.80
CA VAL A 396 -4.16 13.88 -2.43
C VAL A 396 -5.36 13.91 -1.48
N LEU A 397 -5.15 13.72 -0.18
CA LEU A 397 -6.18 13.48 0.84
C LEU A 397 -6.20 14.57 1.93
N LYS A 398 -6.22 15.84 1.53
CA LYS A 398 -6.07 17.02 2.42
C LYS A 398 -6.99 17.01 3.65
N ASN A 399 -8.23 16.51 3.51
CA ASN A 399 -9.25 16.56 4.59
C ASN A 399 -9.48 15.20 5.26
N SER A 400 -8.68 14.19 4.94
CA SER A 400 -8.91 12.81 5.42
C SER A 400 -8.94 12.70 6.95
N SER A 401 -8.03 13.39 7.66
CA SER A 401 -7.97 13.33 9.12
C SER A 401 -9.25 13.84 9.81
N GLU A 402 -9.82 14.94 9.31
CA GLU A 402 -11.06 15.52 9.84
C GLU A 402 -12.26 14.62 9.57
N ILE A 403 -12.34 14.07 8.35
CA ILE A 403 -13.40 13.14 7.95
C ILE A 403 -13.34 11.85 8.78
N PHE A 404 -12.15 11.29 8.97
CA PHE A 404 -12.00 10.11 9.83
C PHE A 404 -12.37 10.43 11.28
N ALA A 405 -12.02 11.61 11.81
CA ALA A 405 -12.43 12.02 13.14
C ALA A 405 -13.96 12.10 13.28
N GLU A 406 -14.67 12.58 12.24
CA GLU A 406 -16.14 12.60 12.17
C GLU A 406 -16.73 11.17 12.20
N VAL A 407 -16.20 10.28 11.36
CA VAL A 407 -16.62 8.86 11.32
C VAL A 407 -16.38 8.17 12.67
N PHE A 408 -15.19 8.36 13.25
CA PHE A 408 -14.84 7.78 14.55
C PHE A 408 -15.72 8.33 15.67
N GLU A 409 -16.07 9.61 15.64
CA GLU A 409 -16.96 10.21 16.64
C GLU A 409 -18.35 9.56 16.64
N GLU A 410 -18.91 9.28 15.47
CA GLU A 410 -20.18 8.55 15.36
C GLU A 410 -20.00 7.09 15.77
N PHE A 411 -18.91 6.46 15.35
CA PHE A 411 -18.61 5.07 15.68
C PHE A 411 -18.49 4.84 17.19
N LEU A 412 -17.89 5.80 17.92
CA LEU A 412 -17.72 5.74 19.37
C LEU A 412 -19.03 5.64 20.15
N ARG A 413 -20.17 6.06 19.57
CA ARG A 413 -21.49 5.91 20.19
C ARG A 413 -21.84 4.45 20.50
N TYR A 414 -21.27 3.52 19.75
CA TYR A 414 -21.46 2.09 19.98
C TYR A 414 -20.92 1.62 21.34
N PHE A 415 -19.91 2.31 21.89
CA PHE A 415 -19.24 1.94 23.15
C PHE A 415 -19.84 2.67 24.36
N GLU A 416 -20.78 3.58 24.13
CA GLU A 416 -21.52 4.26 25.19
C GLU A 416 -22.46 3.29 25.90
N ARG A 417 -23.01 3.68 27.05
CA ARG A 417 -23.91 2.84 27.86
C ARG A 417 -25.31 2.64 27.26
N ASP A 418 -25.52 3.13 26.04
CA ASP A 418 -26.76 2.95 25.29
C ASP A 418 -26.85 1.50 24.78
N SER A 419 -27.88 0.77 25.20
CA SER A 419 -28.13 -0.61 24.81
C SER A 419 -28.82 -0.75 23.45
N GLU A 420 -29.39 0.32 22.88
CA GLU A 420 -30.16 0.22 21.63
C GLU A 420 -29.26 -0.04 20.43
N LEU A 421 -28.14 0.67 20.31
CA LEU A 421 -27.22 0.54 19.18
C LEU A 421 -26.63 -0.87 19.06
N PRO A 422 -26.02 -1.45 20.12
CA PRO A 422 -25.37 -2.75 20.01
C PRO A 422 -26.37 -3.93 19.97
N ARG A 423 -27.64 -3.66 20.28
CA ARG A 423 -28.76 -4.61 20.10
C ARG A 423 -29.23 -4.64 18.64
N THR A 424 -29.20 -3.48 17.97
CA THR A 424 -29.74 -3.31 16.61
C THR A 424 -28.70 -3.59 15.52
N TYR A 425 -27.43 -3.27 15.80
CA TYR A 425 -26.35 -3.36 14.83
C TYR A 425 -25.18 -4.14 15.42
N SER A 426 -24.53 -4.94 14.59
CA SER A 426 -23.16 -5.38 14.84
C SER A 426 -22.17 -4.21 14.72
N LEU A 427 -20.96 -4.38 15.28
CA LEU A 427 -19.86 -3.42 15.12
C LEU A 427 -19.59 -3.07 13.65
N ARG A 428 -19.58 -4.07 12.76
CA ARG A 428 -19.31 -3.86 11.33
C ARG A 428 -20.42 -3.05 10.67
N GLU A 429 -21.69 -3.36 10.95
CA GLU A 429 -22.82 -2.61 10.41
C GLU A 429 -22.81 -1.17 10.91
N TRP A 430 -22.51 -0.96 12.19
CA TRP A 430 -22.41 0.39 12.73
C TRP A 430 -21.26 1.18 12.10
N TRP A 431 -20.09 0.58 11.90
CA TRP A 431 -18.99 1.19 11.13
C TRP A 431 -19.44 1.64 9.73
N HIS A 432 -20.14 0.75 9.00
CA HIS A 432 -20.63 1.08 7.67
C HIS A 432 -21.65 2.23 7.70
N LYS A 433 -22.54 2.25 8.70
CA LYS A 433 -23.49 3.36 8.88
C LYS A 433 -22.80 4.67 9.27
N SER A 434 -21.79 4.63 10.13
CA SER A 434 -20.99 5.81 10.49
C SER A 434 -20.26 6.38 9.27
N ALA A 435 -19.64 5.52 8.44
CA ALA A 435 -18.98 5.92 7.20
C ALA A 435 -19.97 6.48 6.17
N ALA A 436 -21.12 5.82 5.97
CA ALA A 436 -22.16 6.27 5.06
C ALA A 436 -22.73 7.64 5.46
N LYS A 437 -22.95 7.88 6.76
CA LYS A 437 -23.38 9.18 7.29
C LYS A 437 -22.37 10.29 6.97
N ALA A 438 -21.08 9.98 7.03
CA ALA A 438 -20.00 10.89 6.66
C ALA A 438 -19.72 10.92 5.14
N ARG A 439 -20.48 10.20 4.31
CA ARG A 439 -20.29 10.05 2.85
C ARG A 439 -18.89 9.55 2.47
N VAL A 440 -18.47 8.47 3.13
CA VAL A 440 -17.18 7.80 2.94
C VAL A 440 -17.41 6.32 2.64
N ASP A 441 -16.60 5.74 1.76
CA ASP A 441 -16.59 4.29 1.57
C ASP A 441 -16.10 3.60 2.86
N PRO A 442 -16.90 2.73 3.50
CA PRO A 442 -16.48 2.02 4.71
C PRO A 442 -15.32 1.06 4.51
N ASN A 443 -15.04 0.66 3.27
CA ASN A 443 -13.89 -0.16 2.89
C ASN A 443 -12.74 0.68 2.35
N PHE A 444 -12.76 1.99 2.57
CA PHE A 444 -11.69 2.87 2.12
C PHE A 444 -10.34 2.39 2.65
N HIS A 445 -9.41 2.25 1.72
CA HIS A 445 -8.00 2.03 2.00
C HIS A 445 -7.22 3.24 1.50
N VAL A 446 -6.18 3.61 2.24
CA VAL A 446 -5.29 4.69 1.79
C VAL A 446 -4.72 4.28 0.43
N PRO A 447 -4.94 5.09 -0.63
CA PRO A 447 -4.66 4.68 -2.00
C PRO A 447 -3.17 4.42 -2.16
N LEU A 448 -2.85 3.44 -3.01
CA LEU A 448 -1.47 3.13 -3.41
C LEU A 448 -0.53 2.70 -2.26
N GLY A 449 -1.07 2.22 -1.13
CA GLY A 449 -0.29 1.96 0.10
C GLY A 449 0.62 0.73 0.12
N GLY A 450 0.90 0.06 -1.01
CA GLY A 450 1.78 -1.11 -0.97
C GLY A 450 3.06 -0.95 -1.77
N VAL A 451 4.09 -1.63 -1.29
CA VAL A 451 5.45 -1.50 -1.82
C VAL A 451 5.81 -2.65 -2.76
N SER A 452 6.30 -2.33 -3.96
CA SER A 452 6.97 -3.28 -4.86
C SER A 452 8.30 -3.76 -4.28
N LYS A 453 8.43 -5.08 -4.07
CA LYS A 453 9.65 -5.74 -3.61
C LYS A 453 10.92 -5.35 -4.38
N ALA A 454 10.82 -5.18 -5.71
CA ALA A 454 11.98 -4.79 -6.52
C ALA A 454 12.45 -3.37 -6.20
N SER A 455 11.51 -2.45 -5.96
CA SER A 455 11.84 -1.10 -5.51
C SER A 455 12.42 -1.11 -4.10
N THR A 456 11.92 -1.99 -3.21
CA THR A 456 12.48 -2.18 -1.86
C THR A 456 13.93 -2.66 -1.92
N GLU A 457 14.24 -3.63 -2.78
CA GLU A 457 15.61 -4.16 -2.94
C GLU A 457 16.57 -3.11 -3.52
N GLU A 458 16.18 -2.43 -4.61
CA GLU A 458 17.01 -1.39 -5.25
C GLU A 458 17.24 -0.18 -4.32
N LEU A 459 16.17 0.32 -3.71
CA LEU A 459 16.25 1.46 -2.77
C LEU A 459 16.99 1.07 -1.50
N GLY A 460 16.70 -0.12 -0.94
CA GLY A 460 17.34 -0.61 0.28
C GLY A 460 18.85 -0.75 0.12
N SER A 461 19.31 -1.27 -1.02
CA SER A 461 20.75 -1.38 -1.32
C SER A 461 21.43 -0.01 -1.45
N PHE A 462 20.76 0.96 -2.08
CA PHE A 462 21.25 2.34 -2.16
C PHE A 462 21.34 2.98 -0.77
N LEU A 463 20.27 2.90 0.03
CA LEU A 463 20.21 3.50 1.37
C LEU A 463 21.17 2.82 2.34
N LEU A 464 21.37 1.51 2.21
CA LEU A 464 22.41 0.79 2.95
C LEU A 464 23.77 1.41 2.64
N SER A 465 24.09 1.61 1.37
CA SER A 465 25.36 2.23 0.96
C SER A 465 25.53 3.65 1.56
N VAL A 466 24.46 4.45 1.64
CA VAL A 466 24.48 5.76 2.31
C VAL A 466 24.84 5.61 3.79
N VAL A 467 24.17 4.71 4.51
CA VAL A 467 24.44 4.45 5.94
C VAL A 467 25.86 3.94 6.16
N MET A 468 26.32 2.98 5.35
CA MET A 468 27.66 2.41 5.49
C MET A 468 28.78 3.43 5.26
N ASN A 469 28.52 4.43 4.40
CA ASN A 469 29.46 5.51 4.07
C ASN A 469 29.33 6.73 4.99
N SER A 470 28.43 6.72 5.98
CA SER A 470 28.20 7.84 6.91
C SER A 470 28.41 7.46 8.37
N CYS A 471 28.00 6.26 8.77
CA CYS A 471 27.95 5.83 10.16
C CYS A 471 29.27 5.22 10.62
N PHE A 472 30.27 6.08 10.86
CA PHE A 472 31.57 5.67 11.39
C PHE A 472 31.62 5.73 12.91
N VAL A 473 32.36 4.80 13.50
CA VAL A 473 32.64 4.81 14.94
C VAL A 473 33.97 5.55 15.18
N PRO A 474 33.99 6.66 15.95
CA PRO A 474 35.22 7.41 16.20
C PRO A 474 36.25 6.56 16.96
N PRO A 475 37.52 6.52 16.51
CA PRO A 475 38.54 5.65 17.10
C PRO A 475 38.87 6.00 18.57
N ASN A 476 38.76 7.28 18.95
CA ASN A 476 39.22 7.78 20.25
C ASN A 476 38.28 7.52 21.44
N LYS A 477 37.14 6.82 21.26
CA LYS A 477 36.14 6.67 22.33
C LYS A 477 35.89 5.22 22.78
N LEU A 478 36.60 4.22 22.23
CA LEU A 478 36.37 2.81 22.55
C LEU A 478 37.51 2.06 23.30
N ARG A 479 38.76 2.56 23.40
CA ARG A 479 39.81 1.97 24.28
C ARG A 479 41.04 2.90 24.47
N ARG A 480 41.70 2.77 25.63
CA ARG A 480 42.90 3.52 26.12
C ARG A 480 44.23 3.15 25.42
N SER A 481 44.34 3.15 24.09
CA SER A 481 45.64 2.90 23.45
C SER A 481 45.95 3.90 22.34
N ASP A 482 47.05 4.63 22.51
CA ASP A 482 47.53 5.79 21.74
C ASP A 482 48.01 5.50 20.30
N THR A 483 47.59 4.40 19.69
CA THR A 483 48.08 4.03 18.35
C THR A 483 46.99 3.34 17.54
N MET A 484 46.12 4.14 16.88
CA MET A 484 45.70 3.91 15.48
C MET A 484 44.73 5.00 14.99
N THR A 485 44.98 5.48 13.78
CA THR A 485 44.28 6.57 13.07
C THR A 485 43.05 6.11 12.27
N ASP A 486 42.59 4.87 12.43
CA ASP A 486 41.64 4.29 11.48
C ASP A 486 40.22 4.32 12.01
N LEU A 487 39.34 5.05 11.31
CA LEU A 487 37.89 5.02 11.50
C LEU A 487 37.41 3.57 11.47
N ILE A 488 36.75 3.11 12.54
CA ILE A 488 36.20 1.75 12.57
C ILE A 488 34.95 1.72 11.70
N GLN A 489 35.10 1.14 10.51
CA GLN A 489 34.00 0.88 9.58
C GLN A 489 33.35 -0.47 9.89
N TRP A 490 32.07 -0.59 9.58
CA TRP A 490 31.36 -1.86 9.59
C TRP A 490 32.01 -2.89 8.67
N GLN A 491 32.02 -4.16 9.08
CA GLN A 491 32.59 -5.26 8.30
C GLN A 491 31.50 -6.20 7.78
N GLU A 492 31.55 -6.50 6.48
CA GLU A 492 30.73 -7.56 5.89
C GLU A 492 31.27 -8.92 6.35
N THR A 493 30.39 -9.73 6.91
CA THR A 493 30.69 -11.08 7.37
C THR A 493 29.69 -12.07 6.78
N TYR A 494 30.08 -13.34 6.66
CA TYR A 494 29.20 -14.40 6.21
C TYR A 494 29.02 -15.38 7.34
N HIS A 495 27.76 -15.61 7.74
CA HIS A 495 27.44 -16.57 8.78
C HIS A 495 26.57 -17.69 8.23
N PHE A 496 26.87 -18.91 8.66
CA PHE A 496 26.09 -20.08 8.30
C PHE A 496 24.95 -20.26 9.29
N ALA A 497 23.72 -19.97 8.86
CA ALA A 497 22.51 -20.19 9.64
C ALA A 497 21.50 -20.99 8.81
N SER A 498 20.92 -22.04 9.40
CA SER A 498 19.84 -22.83 8.76
C SER A 498 20.20 -23.42 7.39
N GLY A 499 21.45 -23.86 7.20
CA GLY A 499 21.88 -24.49 5.95
C GLY A 499 22.24 -23.52 4.81
N LYS A 500 22.29 -22.21 5.06
CA LYS A 500 22.66 -21.18 4.06
C LYS A 500 23.63 -20.17 4.68
N TYR A 501 24.56 -19.68 3.85
CA TYR A 501 25.35 -18.49 4.20
C TYR A 501 24.50 -17.24 4.03
N GLN A 502 24.39 -16.45 5.09
CA GLN A 502 23.75 -15.14 5.08
C GLN A 502 24.84 -14.07 5.22
N LYS A 503 24.73 -13.04 4.38
CA LYS A 503 25.60 -11.87 4.43
C LYS A 503 25.10 -10.98 5.58
N MET A 504 25.99 -10.65 6.51
CA MET A 504 25.65 -9.93 7.73
C MET A 504 26.65 -8.82 8.01
N TRP A 505 26.24 -7.76 8.70
CA TRP A 505 27.14 -6.71 9.17
C TRP A 505 27.56 -6.96 10.60
N GLN A 506 28.87 -6.92 10.85
CA GLN A 506 29.46 -6.94 12.18
C GLN A 506 30.10 -5.59 12.49
N ASN A 507 29.85 -5.06 13.68
CA ASN A 507 30.59 -3.91 14.18
C ASN A 507 32.00 -4.38 14.59
N ALA A 508 33.04 -3.86 13.92
CA ALA A 508 34.42 -4.26 14.14
C ALA A 508 34.97 -3.95 15.54
N SER A 509 34.24 -3.17 16.36
CA SER A 509 34.58 -2.94 17.77
C SER A 509 34.09 -4.04 18.74
N LEU A 510 33.18 -4.93 18.31
CA LEU A 510 32.58 -5.99 19.14
C LEU A 510 33.11 -7.40 18.83
N SER A 511 34.08 -7.51 17.92
CA SER A 511 34.72 -8.77 17.52
C SER A 511 35.89 -9.22 18.40
N ASN A 512 36.26 -8.46 19.45
CA ASN A 512 37.36 -8.79 20.38
C ASN A 512 36.97 -8.72 21.86
#